data_AF-A0A7C3Y7W1-F1
#
_entry.id   AF-A0A7C3Y7W1-F1
#
_cell.length_a   1.000
_cell.length_b   1.000
_cell.length_c   1.000
_cell.angle_alpha   90.00
_cell.angle_beta   90.00
_cell.angle_gamma   90.00
#
_symmetry.space_group_name_H-M   'P 1'
#
loop_
_entity.id
_entity.type
_entity.pdbx_description
1 polymer ?
#
loop_
_entity_poly.entity_id
_entity_poly.type
_entity_poly.pdbx_seq_one_letter_code
_entity_poly.pdbx_strand_id
1 'polypeptide(L)'
;MAIPEGEITRLPIPDPAPSAKEESRPGNLSATKTKTARLLSLDAFRGLTILLMLLVNNVALDASTPKHLQHAAWNGGVSLADLVAPWFLLCVGVAIPFSAASFARSGKPAWQYDLKVLKRGAMLILLGCLIDSSIANRPVFCLDVLQIIGLAYMVAALLYDLPLSRRMWMAGLMLVSYWAAIKFVPVPGIGAGVFEENRNFIAYLNATYLAPFNLSGLTSIVPTGALVMIGAMVGDILRRRDREQTWTLAWLTIAGAAMTGGGIAWNASLAFNKAVWTPSYILLSAGTGTLVLAAFYLIIDAQKWAKWSYPLVVLGANAIVAYVAPIMVKLWVLQRWHVGHSSTSVQQWWTDLLKAHLGNVPGGWTYTIVYIAVWWIILWQLYRRELFVRV
;
A
#
# COMPACT_ATOMS: atom_id res chain seq x y z
N MET A 1 25.73 -31.92 -92.19
CA MET A 1 25.82 -33.14 -91.36
C MET A 1 26.80 -32.83 -90.23
N ALA A 2 26.30 -32.89 -89.00
CA ALA A 2 26.92 -32.70 -87.67
C ALA A 2 28.41 -32.29 -87.47
N ILE A 3 28.57 -31.23 -86.64
CA ILE A 3 29.58 -30.83 -85.59
C ILE A 3 31.08 -30.64 -85.96
N PRO A 4 31.82 -29.71 -85.29
CA PRO A 4 32.26 -29.87 -83.89
C PRO A 4 32.13 -28.63 -82.97
N GLU A 5 32.29 -28.93 -81.67
CA GLU A 5 32.14 -28.13 -80.46
C GLU A 5 33.18 -26.99 -80.33
N GLY A 6 32.77 -25.87 -79.72
CA GLY A 6 33.62 -24.73 -79.41
C GLY A 6 33.81 -24.57 -77.90
N GLU A 7 35.04 -24.71 -77.45
CA GLU A 7 35.51 -24.53 -76.08
C GLU A 7 35.72 -23.04 -75.72
N ILE A 8 35.60 -22.77 -74.43
CA ILE A 8 35.32 -21.49 -73.77
C ILE A 8 36.60 -20.65 -73.60
N THR A 9 36.50 -19.33 -73.81
CA THR A 9 37.44 -18.37 -73.20
C THR A 9 36.69 -17.14 -72.71
N ARG A 10 36.65 -16.94 -71.39
CA ARG A 10 35.98 -15.83 -70.70
C ARG A 10 36.83 -14.56 -70.74
N LEU A 11 36.23 -13.42 -71.02
CA LEU A 11 36.77 -12.09 -70.72
C LEU A 11 35.81 -11.30 -69.80
N PRO A 12 36.32 -10.38 -68.96
CA PRO A 12 35.63 -9.91 -67.75
C PRO A 12 34.50 -8.90 -68.03
N ILE A 13 33.43 -8.99 -67.24
CA ILE A 13 32.29 -8.07 -67.25
C ILE A 13 32.62 -6.86 -66.36
N PRO A 14 32.40 -5.62 -66.80
CA PRO A 14 32.62 -4.42 -65.99
C PRO A 14 31.46 -4.17 -65.01
N ASP A 15 31.78 -3.70 -63.80
CA ASP A 15 30.80 -3.34 -62.77
C ASP A 15 29.94 -2.12 -63.17
N PRO A 16 28.60 -2.17 -62.99
CA PRO A 16 27.76 -0.99 -63.12
C PRO A 16 27.61 -0.21 -61.79
N ALA A 17 27.68 1.11 -61.92
CA ALA A 17 27.47 2.12 -60.88
C ALA A 17 25.96 2.26 -60.48
N PRO A 18 25.63 2.99 -59.39
CA PRO A 18 24.52 2.66 -58.48
C PRO A 18 23.13 3.07 -58.99
N SER A 19 22.12 2.20 -58.75
CA SER A 19 20.73 2.47 -59.11
C SER A 19 20.01 3.32 -58.06
N ALA A 20 19.15 4.19 -58.58
CA ALA A 20 18.38 5.19 -57.87
C ALA A 20 17.04 4.62 -57.36
N LYS A 21 16.66 5.08 -56.15
CA LYS A 21 15.29 5.30 -55.65
C LYS A 21 14.37 4.07 -55.58
N GLU A 22 14.39 3.41 -54.42
CA GLU A 22 13.28 2.59 -53.93
C GLU A 22 12.29 3.49 -53.15
N GLU A 23 11.02 3.43 -53.54
CA GLU A 23 9.91 4.17 -52.96
C GLU A 23 9.71 3.84 -51.48
N SER A 24 9.69 4.89 -50.65
CA SER A 24 9.37 4.79 -49.23
C SER A 24 7.87 4.54 -49.05
N ARG A 25 7.50 3.28 -48.79
CA ARG A 25 6.23 2.92 -48.16
C ARG A 25 6.16 3.64 -46.80
N PRO A 26 5.04 4.29 -46.43
CA PRO A 26 4.92 4.88 -45.11
C PRO A 26 4.94 3.74 -44.09
N GLY A 27 6.07 3.61 -43.40
CA GLY A 27 6.23 2.67 -42.31
C GLY A 27 5.15 2.94 -41.27
N ASN A 28 4.38 1.92 -40.96
CA ASN A 28 3.53 1.87 -39.79
C ASN A 28 4.38 2.25 -38.56
N LEU A 29 4.30 3.52 -38.15
CA LEU A 29 4.65 3.98 -36.83
C LEU A 29 3.62 3.36 -35.88
N SER A 30 3.73 2.05 -35.65
CA SER A 30 3.08 1.41 -34.52
C SER A 30 3.66 2.13 -33.30
N ALA A 31 2.85 3.02 -32.72
CA ALA A 31 3.17 3.69 -31.48
C ALA A 31 3.46 2.58 -30.46
N THR A 32 4.75 2.32 -30.22
CA THR A 32 5.19 1.37 -29.21
C THR A 32 4.66 1.90 -27.91
N LYS A 33 3.54 1.32 -27.44
CA LYS A 33 2.86 1.68 -26.21
C LYS A 33 3.89 1.55 -25.10
N THR A 34 4.57 2.65 -24.74
CA THR A 34 5.62 2.63 -23.75
C THR A 34 4.95 2.25 -22.44
N LYS A 35 5.09 0.98 -22.02
CA LYS A 35 4.57 0.52 -20.74
C LYS A 35 5.12 1.48 -19.69
N THR A 36 4.23 2.11 -18.93
CA THR A 36 4.63 3.00 -17.84
C THR A 36 5.54 2.20 -16.92
N ALA A 37 6.82 2.58 -16.83
CA ALA A 37 7.75 1.98 -15.89
C ALA A 37 7.14 2.11 -14.49
N ARG A 38 6.92 0.96 -13.82
CA ARG A 38 6.49 0.93 -12.42
C ARG A 38 7.61 1.52 -11.57
N LEU A 39 7.24 2.35 -10.59
CA LEU A 39 8.22 2.92 -9.68
C LEU A 39 8.64 1.84 -8.68
N LEU A 40 9.90 1.39 -8.79
CA LEU A 40 10.37 0.22 -8.05
C LEU A 40 10.47 0.49 -6.55
N SER A 41 10.85 1.71 -6.15
CA SER A 41 10.84 2.15 -4.75
C SER A 41 9.46 2.08 -4.10
N LEU A 42 8.40 2.45 -4.83
CA LEU A 42 7.03 2.36 -4.32
C LEU A 42 6.58 0.91 -4.14
N ASP A 43 6.92 0.03 -5.09
CA ASP A 43 6.63 -1.40 -4.96
C ASP A 43 7.41 -2.03 -3.79
N ALA A 44 8.68 -1.65 -3.61
CA ALA A 44 9.50 -2.13 -2.50
C ALA A 44 9.02 -1.59 -1.14
N PHE A 45 8.65 -0.31 -1.03
CA PHE A 45 8.12 0.27 0.21
C PHE A 45 6.77 -0.35 0.60
N ARG A 46 5.88 -0.52 -0.37
CA ARG A 46 4.62 -1.26 -0.16
C ARG A 46 4.91 -2.70 0.27
N GLY A 47 5.91 -3.36 -0.33
CA GLY A 47 6.38 -4.68 0.08
C GLY A 47 6.88 -4.73 1.52
N LEU A 48 7.62 -3.72 1.96
CA LEU A 48 8.05 -3.57 3.35
C LEU A 48 6.85 -3.49 4.30
N THR A 49 5.83 -2.69 3.99
CA THR A 49 4.63 -2.59 4.84
C THR A 49 3.90 -3.93 4.95
N ILE A 50 3.82 -4.70 3.87
CA ILE A 50 3.20 -6.04 3.89
C ILE A 50 4.04 -7.03 4.69
N LEU A 51 5.37 -7.02 4.53
CA LEU A 51 6.27 -7.84 5.32
C LEU A 51 6.11 -7.57 6.81
N LEU A 52 6.09 -6.28 7.21
CA LEU A 52 5.88 -5.86 8.58
C LEU A 52 4.49 -6.25 9.11
N MET A 53 3.46 -6.14 8.27
CA MET A 53 2.11 -6.59 8.62
C MET A 53 2.08 -8.11 8.89
N LEU A 54 2.68 -8.91 8.00
CA LEU A 54 2.75 -10.37 8.20
C LEU A 54 3.53 -10.73 9.46
N LEU A 55 4.61 -10.00 9.74
CA LEU A 55 5.44 -10.16 10.93
C LEU A 55 4.65 -9.86 12.21
N VAL A 56 4.11 -8.65 12.33
CA VAL A 56 3.41 -8.17 13.54
C VAL A 56 2.15 -8.99 13.81
N ASN A 57 1.40 -9.38 12.77
CA ASN A 57 0.13 -10.11 12.95
C ASN A 57 0.31 -11.61 13.24
N ASN A 58 1.52 -12.16 13.11
CA ASN A 58 1.78 -13.60 13.25
C ASN A 58 2.98 -13.94 14.12
N VAL A 59 3.52 -12.97 14.88
CA VAL A 59 4.61 -13.23 15.83
C VAL A 59 4.12 -14.16 16.95
N ALA A 60 4.80 -15.29 17.14
CA ALA A 60 4.40 -16.34 18.09
C ALA A 60 5.29 -16.37 19.35
N LEU A 61 5.56 -15.20 19.93
CA LEU A 61 6.46 -15.05 21.09
C LEU A 61 5.73 -14.67 22.39
N ASP A 62 4.43 -14.44 22.33
CA ASP A 62 3.58 -14.07 23.48
C ASP A 62 4.22 -12.90 24.28
N ALA A 63 4.46 -13.10 25.58
CA ALA A 63 5.08 -12.11 26.47
C ALA A 63 6.52 -11.73 26.09
N SER A 64 7.24 -12.56 25.32
CA SER A 64 8.60 -12.27 24.85
C SER A 64 8.63 -11.45 23.55
N THR A 65 7.48 -11.03 23.02
CA THR A 65 7.40 -10.21 21.81
C THR A 65 8.09 -8.86 22.05
N PRO A 66 9.05 -8.42 21.22
CA PRO A 66 9.69 -7.12 21.36
C PRO A 66 8.68 -5.97 21.37
N LYS A 67 8.85 -4.99 22.28
CA LYS A 67 7.93 -3.84 22.43
C LYS A 67 7.68 -3.07 21.12
N HIS A 68 8.69 -2.97 20.26
CA HIS A 68 8.56 -2.31 18.95
C HIS A 68 7.57 -3.00 18.00
N LEU A 69 7.39 -4.32 18.15
CA LEU A 69 6.45 -5.14 17.37
C LEU A 69 5.08 -5.27 18.04
N GLN A 70 4.93 -4.73 19.25
CA GLN A 70 3.65 -4.64 19.93
C GLN A 70 3.02 -3.27 19.66
N HIS A 71 1.71 -3.21 19.71
CA HIS A 71 0.97 -1.95 19.57
C HIS A 71 1.13 -1.08 20.81
N ALA A 72 1.34 0.22 20.62
CA ALA A 72 1.36 1.15 21.75
C ALA A 72 -0.02 1.19 22.45
N ALA A 73 0.01 1.37 23.76
CA ALA A 73 -1.19 1.61 24.56
C ALA A 73 -1.85 2.96 24.21
N TRP A 74 -3.08 3.17 24.68
CA TRP A 74 -3.79 4.44 24.50
C TRP A 74 -2.91 5.64 24.93
N ASN A 75 -2.64 6.55 24.00
CA ASN A 75 -1.77 7.73 24.19
C ASN A 75 -0.33 7.40 24.67
N GLY A 76 0.12 6.15 24.56
CA GLY A 76 1.43 5.69 25.02
C GLY A 76 2.57 5.90 24.02
N GLY A 77 2.33 6.63 22.92
CA GLY A 77 3.29 6.85 21.84
C GLY A 77 2.94 6.05 20.58
N VAL A 78 3.94 5.78 19.75
CA VAL A 78 3.80 5.09 18.47
C VAL A 78 4.89 4.04 18.34
N SER A 79 4.51 2.78 18.10
CA SER A 79 5.46 1.70 17.81
C SER A 79 5.60 1.45 16.31
N LEU A 80 6.53 0.57 15.91
CA LEU A 80 6.69 0.18 14.51
C LEU A 80 5.42 -0.51 13.98
N ALA A 81 4.78 -1.34 14.82
CA ALA A 81 3.52 -2.00 14.49
C ALA A 81 2.41 -1.00 14.14
N ASP A 82 2.41 0.17 14.78
CA ASP A 82 1.40 1.20 14.57
C ASP A 82 1.63 1.99 13.27
N LEU A 83 2.83 1.96 12.68
CA LEU A 83 3.14 2.68 11.43
C LEU A 83 2.82 1.87 10.18
N VAL A 84 2.57 0.57 10.30
CA VAL A 84 2.37 -0.33 9.15
C VAL A 84 1.14 0.05 8.32
N ALA A 85 -0.02 0.17 8.96
CA ALA A 85 -1.28 0.54 8.30
C ALA A 85 -1.25 1.93 7.64
N PRO A 86 -0.82 3.01 8.32
CA PRO A 86 -0.75 4.33 7.70
C PRO A 86 0.29 4.41 6.57
N TRP A 87 1.43 3.71 6.67
CA TRP A 87 2.39 3.65 5.57
C TRP A 87 1.82 2.95 4.33
N PHE A 88 1.01 1.91 4.52
CA PHE A 88 0.30 1.28 3.42
C PHE A 88 -0.72 2.24 2.78
N LEU A 89 -1.52 2.98 3.57
CA LEU A 89 -2.43 4.03 3.08
C LEU A 89 -1.68 5.13 2.33
N LEU A 90 -0.51 5.54 2.82
CA LEU A 90 0.36 6.49 2.12
C LEU A 90 0.76 5.96 0.74
N CYS A 91 1.17 4.68 0.64
CA CYS A 91 1.49 4.05 -0.64
C CYS A 91 0.28 4.01 -1.60
N VAL A 92 -0.92 3.74 -1.07
CA VAL A 92 -2.17 3.80 -1.84
C VAL A 92 -2.37 5.20 -2.43
N GLY A 93 -2.14 6.25 -1.62
CA GLY A 93 -2.17 7.64 -2.05
C GLY A 93 -1.14 7.95 -3.14
N VAL A 94 0.12 7.58 -2.91
CA VAL A 94 1.24 7.79 -3.85
C VAL A 94 0.95 7.17 -5.22
N ALA A 95 0.20 6.06 -5.28
CA ALA A 95 -0.17 5.41 -6.53
C ALA A 95 -1.28 6.12 -7.35
N ILE A 96 -2.09 6.99 -6.73
CA ILE A 96 -3.18 7.75 -7.39
C ILE A 96 -2.69 8.52 -8.62
N PRO A 97 -1.66 9.41 -8.51
CA PRO A 97 -1.19 10.19 -9.65
C PRO A 97 -0.67 9.35 -10.80
N PHE A 98 -0.05 8.19 -10.53
CA PHE A 98 0.38 7.26 -11.58
C PHE A 98 -0.81 6.59 -12.28
N SER A 99 -1.84 6.21 -11.51
CA SER A 99 -3.09 5.65 -12.05
C SER A 99 -3.83 6.67 -12.92
N ALA A 100 -3.97 7.91 -12.44
CA ALA A 100 -4.60 9.01 -13.18
C ALA A 100 -3.83 9.31 -14.48
N ALA A 101 -2.50 9.44 -14.44
CA ALA A 101 -1.66 9.64 -15.61
C ALA A 101 -1.80 8.53 -16.66
N SER A 102 -1.89 7.28 -16.20
CA SER A 102 -2.05 6.13 -17.07
C SER A 102 -3.44 6.09 -17.70
N PHE A 103 -4.46 6.58 -16.99
CA PHE A 103 -5.83 6.67 -17.50
C PHE A 103 -5.98 7.82 -18.50
N ALA A 104 -5.44 9.00 -18.20
CA ALA A 104 -5.49 10.16 -19.09
C ALA A 104 -4.91 9.85 -20.48
N ARG A 105 -3.82 9.06 -20.55
CA ARG A 105 -3.23 8.59 -21.81
C ARG A 105 -4.13 7.68 -22.65
N SER A 106 -5.21 7.14 -22.08
CA SER A 106 -6.17 6.34 -22.83
C SER A 106 -7.19 7.18 -23.60
N GLY A 107 -7.21 8.51 -23.41
CA GLY A 107 -8.14 9.43 -24.09
C GLY A 107 -9.60 9.29 -23.68
N LYS A 108 -9.89 8.51 -22.64
CA LYS A 108 -11.24 8.26 -22.13
C LYS A 108 -11.76 9.44 -21.30
N PRO A 109 -13.09 9.65 -21.24
CA PRO A 109 -13.67 10.74 -20.48
C PRO A 109 -13.46 10.56 -18.96
N ALA A 110 -13.42 11.67 -18.22
CA ALA A 110 -13.09 11.70 -16.79
C ALA A 110 -14.04 10.84 -15.93
N TRP A 111 -15.34 10.82 -16.21
CA TRP A 111 -16.31 9.99 -15.45
C TRP A 111 -15.99 8.49 -15.47
N GLN A 112 -15.29 7.99 -16.50
CA GLN A 112 -14.84 6.59 -16.54
C GLN A 112 -13.66 6.33 -15.60
N TYR A 113 -12.85 7.35 -15.29
CA TYR A 113 -11.87 7.28 -14.21
C TYR A 113 -12.59 7.17 -12.87
N ASP A 114 -13.61 7.99 -12.64
CA ASP A 114 -14.38 7.97 -11.39
C ASP A 114 -15.05 6.63 -11.18
N LEU A 115 -15.71 6.06 -12.19
CA LEU A 115 -16.27 4.70 -12.10
C LEU A 115 -15.21 3.64 -11.81
N LYS A 116 -14.01 3.77 -12.38
CA LYS A 116 -12.90 2.87 -12.07
C LYS A 116 -12.47 3.00 -10.61
N VAL A 117 -12.42 4.22 -10.08
CA VAL A 117 -12.14 4.49 -8.66
C VAL A 117 -13.24 3.88 -7.78
N LEU A 118 -14.51 4.10 -8.10
CA LEU A 118 -15.66 3.55 -7.37
C LEU A 118 -15.64 2.02 -7.38
N LYS A 119 -15.41 1.37 -8.54
CA LYS A 119 -15.32 -0.08 -8.65
C LYS A 119 -14.19 -0.66 -7.80
N ARG A 120 -13.02 -0.03 -7.84
CA ARG A 120 -11.86 -0.45 -7.04
C ARG A 120 -12.12 -0.28 -5.54
N GLY A 121 -12.70 0.85 -5.13
CA GLY A 121 -13.10 1.08 -3.74
C GLY A 121 -14.14 0.07 -3.26
N ALA A 122 -15.18 -0.18 -4.08
CA ALA A 122 -16.22 -1.15 -3.78
C ALA A 122 -15.67 -2.57 -3.63
N MET A 123 -14.76 -3.00 -4.50
CA MET A 123 -14.17 -4.34 -4.40
C MET A 123 -13.22 -4.47 -3.19
N LEU A 124 -12.54 -3.41 -2.75
CA LEU A 124 -11.83 -3.42 -1.46
C LEU A 124 -12.80 -3.56 -0.28
N ILE A 125 -13.93 -2.83 -0.30
CA ILE A 125 -14.97 -2.94 0.72
C ILE A 125 -15.54 -4.36 0.76
N LEU A 126 -15.86 -4.95 -0.39
CA LEU A 126 -16.37 -6.32 -0.49
C LEU A 126 -15.36 -7.37 0.02
N LEU A 127 -14.08 -7.21 -0.32
CA LEU A 127 -13.03 -8.07 0.22
C LEU A 127 -12.92 -7.91 1.75
N GLY A 128 -13.11 -6.71 2.29
CA GLY A 128 -13.13 -6.48 3.74
C GLY A 128 -14.31 -7.20 4.39
N CYS A 129 -15.51 -7.05 3.84
CA CYS A 129 -16.71 -7.72 4.34
C CYS A 129 -16.56 -9.25 4.31
N LEU A 130 -15.87 -9.80 3.31
CA LEU A 130 -15.55 -11.22 3.24
C LEU A 130 -14.63 -11.65 4.39
N ILE A 131 -13.62 -10.84 4.73
CA ILE A 131 -12.72 -11.10 5.85
C ILE A 131 -13.51 -11.10 7.16
N ASP A 132 -14.29 -10.04 7.41
CA ASP A 132 -14.97 -9.88 8.69
C ASP A 132 -16.08 -10.91 8.88
N SER A 133 -16.80 -11.24 7.80
CA SER A 133 -17.79 -12.32 7.80
C SER A 133 -17.15 -13.69 8.06
N SER A 134 -15.92 -13.89 7.59
CA SER A 134 -15.15 -15.11 7.85
C SER A 134 -14.70 -15.20 9.31
N ILE A 135 -14.32 -14.09 9.93
CA ILE A 135 -13.97 -14.01 11.36
C ILE A 135 -15.22 -14.28 12.21
N ALA A 136 -16.34 -13.64 11.87
CA ALA A 136 -17.60 -13.74 12.61
C ALA A 136 -18.38 -15.05 12.35
N ASN A 137 -17.96 -15.87 11.38
CA ASN A 137 -18.68 -17.05 10.88
C ASN A 137 -20.15 -16.77 10.47
N ARG A 138 -20.46 -15.53 10.12
CA ARG A 138 -21.78 -15.09 9.65
C ARG A 138 -21.61 -13.85 8.78
N PRO A 139 -22.55 -13.55 7.86
CA PRO A 139 -22.49 -12.31 7.09
C PRO A 139 -22.55 -11.10 8.02
N VAL A 140 -21.47 -10.31 8.04
CA VAL A 140 -21.38 -9.05 8.81
C VAL A 140 -20.85 -7.97 7.88
N PHE A 141 -21.44 -6.78 8.01
CA PHE A 141 -20.92 -5.56 7.41
C PHE A 141 -20.40 -4.66 8.53
N CYS A 142 -19.07 -4.51 8.64
CA CYS A 142 -18.41 -3.58 9.53
C CYS A 142 -17.34 -2.77 8.79
N LEU A 143 -16.90 -1.67 9.41
CA LEU A 143 -15.87 -0.79 8.86
C LEU A 143 -14.51 -1.10 9.49
N ASP A 144 -13.92 -2.20 9.05
CA ASP A 144 -12.55 -2.57 9.39
C ASP A 144 -11.54 -2.01 8.37
N VAL A 145 -10.29 -2.44 8.51
CA VAL A 145 -9.12 -1.85 7.83
C VAL A 145 -9.30 -1.75 6.31
N LEU A 146 -9.80 -2.79 5.64
CA LEU A 146 -9.86 -2.82 4.18
C LEU A 146 -10.98 -1.91 3.62
N GLN A 147 -12.10 -1.82 4.33
CA GLN A 147 -13.20 -0.91 4.04
C GLN A 147 -12.76 0.54 4.21
N ILE A 148 -12.08 0.85 5.31
CA ILE A 148 -11.51 2.18 5.57
C ILE A 148 -10.52 2.55 4.47
N ILE A 149 -9.63 1.64 4.06
CA ILE A 149 -8.71 1.87 2.93
C ILE A 149 -9.48 2.15 1.64
N GLY A 150 -10.53 1.38 1.35
CA GLY A 150 -11.38 1.57 0.17
C GLY A 150 -12.05 2.94 0.15
N LEU A 151 -12.65 3.36 1.26
CA LEU A 151 -13.35 4.63 1.40
C LEU A 151 -12.38 5.82 1.38
N ALA A 152 -11.27 5.75 2.12
CA ALA A 152 -10.22 6.77 2.09
C ALA A 152 -9.62 6.95 0.69
N TYR A 153 -9.39 5.83 -0.03
CA TYR A 153 -8.97 5.85 -1.43
C TYR A 153 -9.98 6.56 -2.32
N MET A 154 -11.28 6.23 -2.20
CA MET A 154 -12.32 6.86 -3.00
C MET A 154 -12.37 8.37 -2.76
N VAL A 155 -12.35 8.82 -1.50
CA VAL A 155 -12.34 10.25 -1.15
C VAL A 155 -11.15 10.94 -1.82
N ALA A 156 -9.94 10.42 -1.64
CA ALA A 156 -8.74 11.06 -2.17
C ALA A 156 -8.65 11.03 -3.70
N ALA A 157 -9.06 9.92 -4.33
CA ALA A 157 -8.96 9.74 -5.77
C ALA A 157 -10.04 10.52 -6.54
N LEU A 158 -11.26 10.63 -6.01
CA LEU A 158 -12.31 11.47 -6.60
C LEU A 158 -11.98 12.97 -6.48
N LEU A 159 -11.24 13.36 -5.44
CA LEU A 159 -10.76 14.73 -5.26
C LEU A 159 -9.42 15.01 -5.96
N TYR A 160 -8.85 14.03 -6.69
CA TYR A 160 -7.51 14.16 -7.26
C TYR A 160 -7.42 15.20 -8.39
N ASP A 161 -8.49 15.37 -9.17
CA ASP A 161 -8.54 16.33 -10.28
C ASP A 161 -8.56 17.79 -9.82
N LEU A 162 -8.76 18.04 -8.51
CA LEU A 162 -8.63 19.37 -7.95
C LEU A 162 -7.17 19.86 -8.00
N PRO A 163 -6.95 21.17 -8.18
CA PRO A 163 -5.61 21.75 -8.12
C PRO A 163 -4.94 21.46 -6.76
N LEU A 164 -3.60 21.39 -6.77
CA LEU A 164 -2.79 21.05 -5.60
C LEU A 164 -3.14 21.92 -4.37
N SER A 165 -3.39 23.22 -4.57
CA SER A 165 -3.79 24.14 -3.49
C SER A 165 -5.10 23.73 -2.80
N ARG A 166 -6.12 23.35 -3.58
CA ARG A 166 -7.40 22.87 -3.03
C ARG A 166 -7.25 21.53 -2.33
N ARG A 167 -6.46 20.60 -2.89
CA ARG A 167 -6.16 19.32 -2.23
C ARG A 167 -5.45 19.52 -0.89
N MET A 168 -4.45 20.40 -0.83
CA MET A 168 -3.75 20.74 0.42
C MET A 168 -4.71 21.34 1.45
N TRP A 169 -5.55 22.28 1.02
CA TRP A 169 -6.53 22.90 1.89
C TRP A 169 -7.55 21.90 2.44
N MET A 170 -8.07 20.99 1.59
CA MET A 170 -9.00 19.95 2.01
C MET A 170 -8.37 18.95 2.98
N ALA A 171 -7.15 18.48 2.71
CA ALA A 171 -6.44 17.60 3.64
C ALA A 171 -6.20 18.29 5.00
N GLY A 172 -5.81 19.57 4.98
CA GLY A 172 -5.68 20.38 6.19
C GLY A 172 -7.01 20.55 6.92
N LEU A 173 -8.10 20.86 6.21
CA LEU A 173 -9.44 21.00 6.77
C LEU A 173 -9.91 19.71 7.42
N MET A 174 -9.71 18.55 6.78
CA MET A 174 -10.07 17.24 7.35
C MET A 174 -9.34 16.98 8.67
N LEU A 175 -8.04 17.27 8.74
CA LEU A 175 -7.24 17.08 9.96
C LEU A 175 -7.60 18.09 11.06
N VAL A 176 -7.72 19.37 10.74
CA VAL A 176 -8.05 20.44 11.70
C VAL A 176 -9.46 20.28 12.23
N SER A 177 -10.45 19.99 11.37
CA SER A 177 -11.83 19.78 11.80
C SER A 177 -11.97 18.56 12.71
N TYR A 178 -11.27 17.46 12.41
CA TYR A 178 -11.27 16.27 13.26
C TYR A 178 -10.61 16.52 14.62
N TRP A 179 -9.49 17.24 14.65
CA TRP A 179 -8.85 17.68 15.90
C TRP A 179 -9.78 18.60 16.72
N ALA A 180 -10.40 19.59 16.06
CA ALA A 180 -11.31 20.52 16.72
C ALA A 180 -12.55 19.82 17.28
N ALA A 181 -13.07 18.82 16.56
CA ALA A 181 -14.19 18.01 17.02
C ALA A 181 -13.85 17.25 18.31
N ILE A 182 -12.66 16.65 18.39
CA ILE A 182 -12.19 15.94 19.60
C ILE A 182 -11.99 16.91 20.77
N LYS A 183 -11.48 18.11 20.52
CA LYS A 183 -11.09 19.05 21.59
C LYS A 183 -12.23 19.92 22.11
N PHE A 184 -13.09 20.41 21.22
CA PHE A 184 -14.00 21.50 21.57
C PHE A 184 -15.47 21.10 21.60
N VAL A 185 -15.86 19.97 21.00
CA VAL A 185 -17.26 19.53 21.05
C VAL A 185 -17.54 18.90 22.43
N PRO A 186 -18.50 19.45 23.21
CA PRO A 186 -18.84 18.91 24.51
C PRO A 186 -19.57 17.58 24.36
N VAL A 187 -19.11 16.57 25.08
CA VAL A 187 -19.79 15.27 25.16
C VAL A 187 -20.78 15.29 26.33
N PRO A 188 -22.06 14.91 26.11
CA PRO A 188 -23.05 14.83 27.19
C PRO A 188 -22.55 13.98 28.37
N GLY A 189 -22.57 14.56 29.58
CA GLY A 189 -22.15 13.88 30.81
C GLY A 189 -20.63 13.81 31.06
N ILE A 190 -19.79 14.27 30.13
CA ILE A 190 -18.32 14.25 30.28
C ILE A 190 -17.73 15.67 30.18
N GLY A 191 -18.26 16.51 29.28
CA GLY A 191 -17.71 17.83 28.97
C GLY A 191 -16.86 17.84 27.70
N ALA A 192 -16.22 18.98 27.40
CA ALA A 192 -15.36 19.15 26.22
C ALA A 192 -13.89 18.83 26.55
N GLY A 193 -13.14 18.33 25.56
CA GLY A 193 -11.68 18.20 25.63
C GLY A 193 -11.12 16.96 26.34
N VAL A 194 -11.99 16.08 26.87
CA VAL A 194 -11.58 14.82 27.49
C VAL A 194 -11.19 13.80 26.41
N PHE A 195 -9.99 13.21 26.54
CA PHE A 195 -9.41 12.30 25.55
C PHE A 195 -8.87 11.01 26.18
N GLU A 196 -9.76 10.26 26.81
CA GLU A 196 -9.51 8.92 27.38
C GLU A 196 -10.12 7.84 26.47
N GLU A 197 -9.66 6.60 26.58
CA GLU A 197 -10.01 5.48 25.68
C GLU A 197 -11.52 5.31 25.47
N ASN A 198 -12.27 5.27 26.56
CA ASN A 198 -13.73 5.09 26.54
C ASN A 198 -14.50 6.40 26.77
N ARG A 199 -13.79 7.52 26.99
CA ARG A 199 -14.38 8.83 27.30
C ARG A 199 -13.75 9.89 26.42
N ASN A 200 -14.28 9.97 25.20
CA ASN A 200 -13.92 10.98 24.22
C ASN A 200 -15.06 11.16 23.20
N PHE A 201 -14.98 12.23 22.42
CA PHE A 201 -15.98 12.55 21.41
C PHE A 201 -16.20 11.44 20.37
N ILE A 202 -15.13 10.77 19.92
CA ILE A 202 -15.21 9.70 18.93
C ILE A 202 -15.86 8.45 19.54
N ALA A 203 -15.50 8.08 20.76
CA ALA A 203 -16.14 6.97 21.48
C ALA A 203 -17.63 7.23 21.69
N TYR A 204 -18.02 8.46 22.01
CA TYR A 204 -19.42 8.86 22.12
C TYR A 204 -20.18 8.75 20.79
N LEU A 205 -19.61 9.29 19.70
CA LEU A 205 -20.22 9.16 18.36
C LEU A 205 -20.37 7.69 17.96
N ASN A 206 -19.34 6.89 18.21
CA ASN A 206 -19.33 5.48 17.91
C ASN A 206 -20.42 4.75 18.69
N ALA A 207 -20.47 4.89 20.01
CA ALA A 207 -21.45 4.21 20.85
C ALA A 207 -22.89 4.64 20.56
N THR A 208 -23.12 5.93 20.32
CA THR A 208 -24.47 6.50 20.20
C THR A 208 -25.07 6.31 18.80
N TYR A 209 -24.28 6.55 17.75
CA TYR A 209 -24.81 6.64 16.39
C TYR A 209 -24.32 5.55 15.45
N LEU A 210 -23.10 5.03 15.63
CA LEU A 210 -22.48 4.19 14.61
C LEU A 210 -22.48 2.70 14.96
N ALA A 211 -22.32 2.34 16.24
CA ALA A 211 -22.33 0.97 16.72
C ALA A 211 -23.65 0.22 16.39
N PRO A 212 -24.85 0.84 16.50
CA PRO A 212 -26.09 0.17 16.10
C PRO A 212 -26.12 -0.29 14.64
N PHE A 213 -25.34 0.36 13.77
CA PHE A 213 -25.23 0.04 12.35
C PHE A 213 -23.92 -0.68 11.98
N ASN A 214 -23.10 -1.07 12.96
CA ASN A 214 -21.75 -1.62 12.77
C ASN A 214 -20.78 -0.67 12.00
N LEU A 215 -20.97 0.65 12.12
CA LEU A 215 -20.20 1.67 11.39
C LEU A 215 -19.16 2.39 12.25
N SER A 216 -18.72 1.81 13.38
CA SER A 216 -17.83 2.47 14.36
C SER A 216 -16.48 2.98 13.78
N GLY A 217 -16.10 2.56 12.57
CA GLY A 217 -14.91 3.04 11.86
C GLY A 217 -15.15 4.25 10.94
N LEU A 218 -16.39 4.73 10.78
CA LEU A 218 -16.76 5.75 9.78
C LEU A 218 -16.04 7.09 10.03
N THR A 219 -15.89 7.47 11.29
CA THR A 219 -15.19 8.71 11.70
C THR A 219 -13.73 8.72 11.25
N SER A 220 -13.09 7.55 11.20
CA SER A 220 -11.69 7.38 10.77
C SER A 220 -11.48 7.66 9.28
N ILE A 221 -12.53 7.72 8.45
CA ILE A 221 -12.43 8.07 7.02
C ILE A 221 -11.88 9.49 6.83
N VAL A 222 -12.20 10.39 7.76
CA VAL A 222 -11.74 11.80 7.68
C VAL A 222 -10.21 11.88 7.78
N PRO A 223 -9.57 11.42 8.87
CA PRO A 223 -8.11 11.47 8.97
C PRO A 223 -7.40 10.55 7.96
N THR A 224 -7.95 9.37 7.66
CA THR A 224 -7.32 8.45 6.69
C THR A 224 -7.45 8.93 5.25
N GLY A 225 -8.56 9.57 4.87
CA GLY A 225 -8.71 10.24 3.58
C GLY A 225 -7.69 11.36 3.40
N ALA A 226 -7.46 12.17 4.44
CA ALA A 226 -6.41 13.18 4.43
C ALA A 226 -5.01 12.56 4.23
N LEU A 227 -4.70 11.44 4.89
CA LEU A 227 -3.44 10.71 4.70
C LEU A 227 -3.25 10.22 3.26
N VAL A 228 -4.30 9.66 2.65
CA VAL A 228 -4.24 9.22 1.24
C VAL A 228 -4.07 10.42 0.30
N MET A 229 -4.72 11.57 0.58
CA MET A 229 -4.53 12.81 -0.17
C MET A 229 -3.10 13.35 -0.08
N ILE A 230 -2.51 13.33 1.13
CA ILE A 230 -1.09 13.66 1.34
C ILE A 230 -0.21 12.72 0.52
N GLY A 231 -0.48 11.41 0.56
CA GLY A 231 0.21 10.43 -0.28
C GLY A 231 0.12 10.75 -1.77
N ALA A 232 -1.05 11.17 -2.26
CA ALA A 232 -1.20 11.57 -3.65
C ALA A 232 -0.34 12.79 -4.02
N MET A 233 -0.15 13.74 -3.10
CA MET A 233 0.76 14.89 -3.31
C MET A 233 2.23 14.45 -3.34
N VAL A 234 2.62 13.53 -2.47
CA VAL A 234 3.95 12.89 -2.50
C VAL A 234 4.17 12.16 -3.82
N GLY A 235 3.15 11.47 -4.33
CA GLY A 235 3.20 10.83 -5.64
C GLY A 235 3.29 11.81 -6.81
N ASP A 236 2.69 13.00 -6.70
CA ASP A 236 2.84 14.06 -7.71
C ASP A 236 4.30 14.53 -7.80
N ILE A 237 5.01 14.65 -6.66
CA ILE A 237 6.44 14.97 -6.62
C ILE A 237 7.26 13.88 -7.34
N LEU A 238 7.00 12.60 -7.04
CA LEU A 238 7.70 11.46 -7.66
C LEU A 238 7.43 11.29 -9.16
N ARG A 239 6.27 11.77 -9.64
CA ARG A 239 5.88 11.64 -11.05
C ARG A 239 6.50 12.73 -11.95
N ARG A 240 6.99 13.83 -11.37
CA ARG A 240 7.61 14.94 -12.13
C ARG A 240 8.89 14.48 -12.84
N ARG A 241 8.80 14.31 -14.16
CA ARG A 241 9.93 13.91 -15.03
C ARG A 241 10.74 15.10 -15.54
N ASP A 242 10.22 16.30 -15.37
CA ASP A 242 10.86 17.58 -15.72
C ASP A 242 11.94 18.00 -14.70
N ARG A 243 12.04 17.30 -13.57
CA ARG A 243 12.93 17.65 -12.46
C ARG A 243 14.03 16.62 -12.29
N GLU A 244 15.17 17.11 -11.82
CA GLU A 244 16.30 16.26 -11.44
C GLU A 244 15.94 15.36 -10.25
N GLN A 245 16.59 14.20 -10.17
CA GLN A 245 16.39 13.25 -9.07
C GLN A 245 16.74 13.87 -7.70
N THR A 246 17.73 14.76 -7.67
CA THR A 246 18.15 15.53 -6.49
C THR A 246 17.04 16.45 -5.98
N TRP A 247 16.35 17.16 -6.89
CA TRP A 247 15.19 18.00 -6.55
C TRP A 247 14.07 17.17 -5.94
N THR A 248 13.75 16.02 -6.53
CA THR A 248 12.73 15.09 -6.03
C THR A 248 13.09 14.61 -4.63
N LEU A 249 14.34 14.18 -4.42
CA LEU A 249 14.84 13.74 -3.12
C LEU A 249 14.79 14.85 -2.06
N ALA A 250 15.21 16.06 -2.41
CA ALA A 250 15.19 17.21 -1.51
C ALA A 250 13.76 17.51 -1.04
N TRP A 251 12.79 17.56 -1.96
CA TRP A 251 11.40 17.84 -1.60
C TRP A 251 10.74 16.72 -0.81
N LEU A 252 11.01 15.46 -1.12
CA LEU A 252 10.52 14.34 -0.31
C LEU A 252 11.08 14.40 1.12
N THR A 253 12.36 14.73 1.26
CA THR A 253 13.02 14.82 2.57
C THR A 253 12.51 16.02 3.37
N ILE A 254 12.41 17.20 2.75
CA ILE A 254 11.90 18.42 3.39
C ILE A 254 10.44 18.23 3.79
N ALA A 255 9.58 17.74 2.88
CA ALA A 255 8.17 17.52 3.19
C ALA A 255 8.00 16.44 4.28
N GLY A 256 8.75 15.33 4.18
CA GLY A 256 8.74 14.26 5.17
C GLY A 256 9.18 14.74 6.56
N ALA A 257 10.26 15.52 6.63
CA ALA A 257 10.76 16.10 7.87
C ALA A 257 9.77 17.14 8.45
N ALA A 258 9.21 18.02 7.62
CA ALA A 258 8.23 19.01 8.03
C ALA A 258 6.95 18.37 8.59
N MET A 259 6.43 17.34 7.94
CA MET A 259 5.27 16.58 8.44
C MET A 259 5.62 15.82 9.73
N THR A 260 6.79 15.20 9.82
CA THR A 260 7.23 14.50 11.04
C THR A 260 7.32 15.47 12.22
N GLY A 261 7.99 16.61 12.03
CA GLY A 261 8.10 17.66 13.05
C GLY A 261 6.74 18.27 13.40
N GLY A 262 5.87 18.49 12.42
CA GLY A 262 4.50 18.95 12.63
C GLY A 262 3.66 17.97 13.45
N GLY A 263 3.78 16.67 13.18
CA GLY A 263 3.11 15.63 13.97
C GLY A 263 3.59 15.61 15.42
N ILE A 264 4.91 15.69 15.64
CA ILE A 264 5.52 15.78 16.97
C ILE A 264 5.07 17.04 17.71
N ALA A 265 5.04 18.19 17.06
CA ALA A 265 4.56 19.44 17.67
C ALA A 265 3.07 19.35 18.02
N TRP A 266 2.24 18.78 17.14
CA TRP A 266 0.79 18.64 17.38
C TRP A 266 0.49 17.61 18.48
N ASN A 267 1.40 16.68 18.76
CA ASN A 267 1.27 15.74 19.88
C ASN A 267 1.09 16.44 21.25
N ALA A 268 1.62 17.66 21.40
CA ALA A 268 1.43 18.46 22.62
C ALA A 268 -0.03 18.87 22.85
N SER A 269 -0.81 19.05 21.78
CA SER A 269 -2.24 19.35 21.88
C SER A 269 -3.08 18.08 21.94
N LEU A 270 -2.82 17.13 21.03
CA LEU A 270 -3.58 15.88 20.94
C LEU A 270 -2.60 14.72 20.76
N ALA A 271 -2.56 13.85 21.78
CA ALA A 271 -1.64 12.73 21.84
C ALA A 271 -1.77 11.79 20.65
N PHE A 272 -0.66 11.18 20.25
CA PHE A 272 -0.64 10.14 19.24
C PHE A 272 -1.53 8.98 19.64
N ASN A 273 -2.50 8.71 18.78
CA ASN A 273 -3.42 7.61 18.98
C ASN A 273 -3.85 7.01 17.65
N LYS A 274 -3.51 5.72 17.48
CA LYS A 274 -3.81 4.93 16.29
C LYS A 274 -5.26 4.46 16.21
N ALA A 275 -5.89 4.21 17.35
CA ALA A 275 -7.23 3.63 17.41
C ALA A 275 -8.27 4.59 16.82
N VAL A 276 -8.07 5.89 17.05
CA VAL A 276 -8.93 6.96 16.51
C VAL A 276 -8.27 7.78 15.41
N TRP A 277 -7.11 7.35 14.90
CA TRP A 277 -6.39 8.02 13.81
C TRP A 277 -6.20 9.53 14.02
N THR A 278 -5.66 9.91 15.18
CA THR A 278 -5.47 11.33 15.53
C THR A 278 -4.67 12.10 14.48
N PRO A 279 -4.97 13.39 14.23
CA PRO A 279 -4.26 14.20 13.24
C PRO A 279 -2.75 14.30 13.47
N SER A 280 -2.32 14.36 14.73
CA SER A 280 -0.89 14.30 15.10
C SER A 280 -0.24 13.00 14.63
N TYR A 281 -0.90 11.85 14.84
CA TYR A 281 -0.43 10.53 14.39
C TYR A 281 -0.47 10.38 12.86
N ILE A 282 -1.48 10.92 12.18
CA ILE A 282 -1.54 10.94 10.71
C ILE A 282 -0.35 11.70 10.14
N LEU A 283 -0.08 12.89 10.66
CA LEU A 283 0.99 13.75 10.14
C LEU A 283 2.38 13.14 10.43
N LEU A 284 2.56 12.56 11.61
CA LEU A 284 3.78 11.79 11.94
C LEU A 284 3.97 10.61 10.98
N SER A 285 2.91 9.84 10.74
CA SER A 285 2.96 8.63 9.91
C SER A 285 3.16 8.96 8.43
N ALA A 286 2.54 10.04 7.94
CA ALA A 286 2.78 10.58 6.61
C ALA A 286 4.23 11.06 6.44
N GLY A 287 4.75 11.79 7.44
CA GLY A 287 6.12 12.28 7.46
C GLY A 287 7.16 11.18 7.43
N THR A 288 7.10 10.28 8.40
CA THR A 288 8.01 9.12 8.50
C THR A 288 7.91 8.22 7.28
N GLY A 289 6.70 7.95 6.78
CA GLY A 289 6.50 7.14 5.58
C GLY A 289 7.08 7.80 4.32
N THR A 290 6.98 9.13 4.22
CA THR A 290 7.59 9.89 3.12
C THR A 290 9.12 9.86 3.19
N LEU A 291 9.70 9.94 4.39
CA LEU A 291 11.15 9.81 4.59
C LEU A 291 11.66 8.40 4.24
N VAL A 292 10.93 7.35 4.64
CA VAL A 292 11.27 5.98 4.23
C VAL A 292 11.16 5.84 2.71
N LEU A 293 10.08 6.34 2.10
CA LEU A 293 9.93 6.34 0.65
C LEU A 293 11.07 7.11 -0.05
N ALA A 294 11.51 8.24 0.50
CA ALA A 294 12.66 9.00 -0.02
C ALA A 294 13.96 8.16 0.04
N ALA A 295 14.19 7.44 1.12
CA ALA A 295 15.34 6.53 1.24
C ALA A 295 15.28 5.39 0.22
N PHE A 296 14.10 4.78 0.03
CA PHE A 296 13.90 3.75 -1.00
C PHE A 296 14.13 4.32 -2.40
N TYR A 297 13.62 5.52 -2.71
CA TYR A 297 13.85 6.20 -3.99
C TYR A 297 15.33 6.51 -4.21
N LEU A 298 16.05 6.99 -3.19
CA LEU A 298 17.49 7.24 -3.24
C LEU A 298 18.26 5.98 -3.61
N ILE A 299 18.04 4.88 -2.89
CA ILE A 299 18.83 3.66 -3.04
C ILE A 299 18.46 2.93 -4.34
N ILE A 300 17.17 2.82 -4.65
CA ILE A 300 16.67 1.95 -5.73
C ILE A 300 16.64 2.68 -7.07
N ASP A 301 16.08 3.89 -7.12
CA ASP A 301 15.84 4.61 -8.37
C ASP A 301 16.97 5.58 -8.72
N ALA A 302 17.53 6.29 -7.74
CA ALA A 302 18.62 7.25 -7.98
C ALA A 302 20.01 6.56 -8.06
N GLN A 303 20.36 5.75 -7.06
CA GLN A 303 21.63 5.00 -7.03
C GLN A 303 21.59 3.70 -7.85
N LYS A 304 20.42 3.31 -8.38
CA LYS A 304 20.21 2.09 -9.19
C LYS A 304 20.58 0.80 -8.48
N TRP A 305 20.66 0.79 -7.14
CA TRP A 305 20.96 -0.40 -6.36
C TRP A 305 19.67 -1.16 -6.04
N ALA A 306 19.06 -1.74 -7.08
CA ALA A 306 17.72 -2.33 -6.98
C ALA A 306 17.69 -3.80 -6.55
N LYS A 307 18.79 -4.55 -6.70
CA LYS A 307 18.78 -6.03 -6.54
C LYS A 307 18.34 -6.49 -5.15
N TRP A 308 18.76 -5.79 -4.09
CA TRP A 308 18.39 -6.14 -2.71
C TRP A 308 16.89 -5.94 -2.43
N SER A 309 16.22 -5.07 -3.19
CA SER A 309 14.79 -4.77 -3.02
C SER A 309 13.89 -5.87 -3.59
N TYR A 310 14.45 -6.81 -4.37
CA TYR A 310 13.70 -7.88 -5.03
C TYR A 310 12.72 -8.63 -4.11
N PRO A 311 13.10 -9.08 -2.89
CA PRO A 311 12.19 -9.77 -2.00
C PRO A 311 11.01 -8.90 -1.58
N LEU A 312 11.22 -7.59 -1.40
CA LEU A 312 10.18 -6.64 -1.04
C LEU A 312 9.26 -6.36 -2.23
N VAL A 313 9.83 -6.14 -3.42
CA VAL A 313 9.07 -5.89 -4.65
C VAL A 313 8.12 -7.05 -4.96
N VAL A 314 8.54 -8.29 -4.72
CA VAL A 314 7.69 -9.49 -4.87
C VAL A 314 6.43 -9.39 -3.99
N LEU A 315 6.59 -9.04 -2.71
CA LEU A 315 5.47 -8.85 -1.77
C LEU A 315 4.58 -7.68 -2.19
N GLY A 316 5.20 -6.57 -2.60
CA GLY A 316 4.50 -5.35 -2.99
C GLY A 316 3.68 -5.49 -4.27
N ALA A 317 4.21 -6.19 -5.28
CA ALA A 317 3.60 -6.28 -6.60
C ALA A 317 2.19 -6.88 -6.60
N ASN A 318 1.90 -7.77 -5.64
CA ASN A 318 0.62 -8.44 -5.42
C ASN A 318 0.02 -8.09 -4.05
N ALA A 319 0.05 -6.81 -3.69
CA ALA A 319 -0.32 -6.34 -2.35
C ALA A 319 -1.67 -6.83 -1.80
N ILE A 320 -2.70 -6.91 -2.64
CA ILE A 320 -4.04 -7.33 -2.19
C ILE A 320 -4.06 -8.83 -1.87
N VAL A 321 -3.42 -9.65 -2.70
CA VAL A 321 -3.28 -11.09 -2.44
C VAL A 321 -2.44 -11.32 -1.20
N ALA A 322 -1.33 -10.59 -1.07
CA ALA A 322 -0.44 -10.65 0.08
C ALA A 322 -1.08 -10.16 1.39
N TYR A 323 -2.20 -9.43 1.31
CA TYR A 323 -3.00 -9.03 2.46
C TYR A 323 -4.10 -10.06 2.77
N VAL A 324 -4.96 -10.35 1.78
CA VAL A 324 -6.18 -11.14 1.97
C VAL A 324 -5.89 -12.63 2.13
N ALA A 325 -5.01 -13.21 1.29
CA ALA A 325 -4.83 -14.66 1.26
C ALA A 325 -4.21 -15.23 2.57
N PRO A 326 -3.20 -14.59 3.20
CA PRO A 326 -2.68 -15.01 4.50
C PRO A 326 -3.75 -15.06 5.59
N ILE A 327 -4.63 -14.04 5.62
CA ILE A 327 -5.73 -13.97 6.60
C ILE A 327 -6.73 -15.10 6.33
N MET A 328 -7.15 -15.30 5.08
CA MET A 328 -8.11 -16.36 4.72
C MET A 328 -7.59 -17.77 5.02
N VAL A 329 -6.34 -18.08 4.65
CA VAL A 329 -5.75 -19.38 4.98
C VAL A 329 -5.61 -19.56 6.49
N LYS A 330 -5.25 -18.50 7.22
CA LYS A 330 -5.18 -18.56 8.68
C LYS A 330 -6.55 -18.90 9.29
N LEU A 331 -7.61 -18.19 8.89
CA LEU A 331 -8.95 -18.41 9.42
C LEU A 331 -9.56 -19.75 8.99
N TRP A 332 -9.48 -20.10 7.71
CA TRP A 332 -10.20 -21.24 7.15
C TRP A 332 -9.46 -22.57 7.28
N VAL A 333 -8.14 -22.54 7.39
CA VAL A 333 -7.30 -23.74 7.48
C VAL A 333 -6.62 -23.81 8.83
N LEU A 334 -5.74 -22.85 9.15
CA LEU A 334 -4.87 -22.98 10.32
C LEU A 334 -5.64 -22.95 11.64
N GLN A 335 -6.71 -22.15 11.74
CA GLN A 335 -7.50 -22.02 12.96
C GLN A 335 -8.74 -22.92 12.99
N ARG A 336 -9.29 -23.29 11.82
CA ARG A 336 -10.53 -24.07 11.74
C ARG A 336 -10.30 -25.58 11.75
N TRP A 337 -9.19 -26.05 11.18
CA TRP A 337 -8.88 -27.48 11.17
C TRP A 337 -8.21 -27.87 12.48
N HIS A 338 -8.56 -29.05 12.99
CA HIS A 338 -8.06 -29.56 14.26
C HIS A 338 -7.23 -30.83 14.02
N VAL A 339 -6.20 -31.05 14.83
CA VAL A 339 -5.27 -32.19 14.70
C VAL A 339 -5.40 -33.11 15.91
N GLY A 340 -5.77 -34.36 15.68
CA GLY A 340 -5.95 -35.38 16.72
C GLY A 340 -7.30 -35.32 17.42
N HIS A 341 -7.44 -36.05 18.54
CA HIS A 341 -8.65 -36.07 19.39
C HIS A 341 -8.72 -34.87 20.34
N SER A 342 -7.59 -34.20 20.55
CA SER A 342 -7.51 -32.91 21.23
C SER A 342 -8.02 -31.82 20.29
N SER A 343 -8.91 -30.96 20.76
CA SER A 343 -9.47 -29.82 20.02
C SER A 343 -8.44 -28.69 19.80
N THR A 344 -7.20 -29.02 19.42
CA THR A 344 -6.14 -28.07 19.10
C THR A 344 -6.14 -27.75 17.61
N SER A 345 -6.09 -26.47 17.28
CA SER A 345 -6.03 -26.03 15.88
C SER A 345 -4.69 -26.40 15.24
N VAL A 346 -4.66 -26.54 13.91
CA VAL A 346 -3.42 -26.76 13.14
C VAL A 346 -2.36 -25.69 13.48
N GLN A 347 -2.78 -24.43 13.65
CA GLN A 347 -1.90 -23.33 14.02
C GLN A 347 -1.22 -23.57 15.37
N GLN A 348 -2.00 -23.92 16.39
CA GLN A 348 -1.49 -24.18 17.74
C GLN A 348 -0.59 -25.41 17.74
N TRP A 349 -1.05 -26.52 17.17
CA TRP A 349 -0.26 -27.75 17.07
C TRP A 349 1.12 -27.51 16.46
N TRP A 350 1.18 -26.79 15.34
CA TRP A 350 2.44 -26.49 14.67
C TRP A 350 3.34 -25.53 15.48
N THR A 351 2.74 -24.54 16.15
CA THR A 351 3.48 -23.61 17.02
C THR A 351 4.04 -24.32 18.24
N ASP A 352 3.23 -25.16 18.89
CA ASP A 352 3.60 -25.93 20.09
C ASP A 352 4.68 -26.96 19.76
N LEU A 353 4.58 -27.62 18.59
CA LEU A 353 5.61 -28.54 18.11
C LEU A 353 6.97 -27.83 18.00
N LEU A 354 7.01 -26.65 17.38
CA LEU A 354 8.26 -25.89 17.23
C LEU A 354 8.79 -25.38 18.57
N LYS A 355 7.90 -24.90 19.45
CA LYS A 355 8.27 -24.44 20.80
C LYS A 355 8.78 -25.58 21.68
N ALA A 356 8.23 -26.79 21.53
CA ALA A 356 8.69 -27.97 22.27
C ALA A 356 10.10 -28.42 21.85
N HIS A 357 10.43 -28.34 20.56
CA HIS A 357 11.73 -28.81 20.04
C HIS A 357 12.85 -27.76 20.15
N LEU A 358 12.53 -26.48 19.96
CA LEU A 358 13.52 -25.39 19.86
C LEU A 358 13.50 -24.44 21.07
N GLY A 359 12.56 -24.63 22.00
CA GLY A 359 12.27 -23.70 23.09
C GLY A 359 11.29 -22.59 22.68
N ASN A 360 10.75 -21.88 23.67
CA ASN A 360 9.64 -20.94 23.46
C ASN A 360 10.00 -19.78 22.50
N VAL A 361 11.15 -19.14 22.71
CA VAL A 361 11.58 -18.00 21.90
C VAL A 361 12.09 -18.43 20.51
N PRO A 362 13.03 -19.38 20.37
CA PRO A 362 13.49 -19.80 19.05
C PRO A 362 12.37 -20.47 18.23
N GLY A 363 11.55 -21.32 18.86
CA GLY A 363 10.41 -21.96 18.21
C GLY A 363 9.36 -20.98 17.70
N GLY A 364 9.04 -19.94 18.47
CA GLY A 364 8.13 -18.86 18.05
C GLY A 364 8.65 -18.05 16.86
N TRP A 365 9.96 -17.75 16.83
CA TRP A 365 10.60 -17.10 15.67
C TRP A 365 10.62 -18.01 14.45
N THR A 366 10.95 -19.29 14.61
CA THR A 366 10.94 -20.26 13.52
C THR A 366 9.56 -20.38 12.90
N TYR A 367 8.49 -20.45 13.71
CA TYR A 367 7.11 -20.40 13.22
C TYR A 367 6.87 -19.18 12.34
N THR A 368 7.19 -18.01 12.87
CA THR A 368 6.90 -16.72 12.23
C THR A 368 7.66 -16.58 10.91
N ILE A 369 8.96 -16.93 10.89
CA ILE A 369 9.81 -16.86 9.69
C ILE A 369 9.34 -17.86 8.64
N VAL A 370 9.01 -19.10 9.03
CA VAL A 370 8.50 -20.12 8.09
C VAL A 370 7.18 -19.67 7.49
N TYR A 371 6.26 -19.13 8.30
CA TYR A 371 4.98 -18.60 7.82
C TYR A 371 5.18 -17.50 6.77
N ILE A 372 6.06 -16.53 7.05
CA ILE A 372 6.41 -15.45 6.10
C ILE A 372 7.08 -16.02 4.83
N ALA A 373 8.01 -16.96 4.98
CA ALA A 373 8.73 -17.56 3.86
C ALA A 373 7.79 -18.33 2.91
N VAL A 374 6.84 -19.08 3.46
CA VAL A 374 5.80 -19.78 2.66
C VAL A 374 5.01 -18.78 1.82
N TRP A 375 4.53 -17.69 2.43
CA TRP A 375 3.81 -16.65 1.70
C TRP A 375 4.67 -15.93 0.68
N TRP A 376 5.94 -15.67 1.01
CA TRP A 376 6.88 -15.11 0.07
C TRP A 376 7.07 -16.00 -1.16
N ILE A 377 7.21 -17.33 -0.98
CA ILE A 377 7.35 -18.30 -2.08
C ILE A 377 6.10 -18.31 -2.96
N ILE A 378 4.90 -18.31 -2.37
CA ILE A 378 3.63 -18.27 -3.12
C ILE A 378 3.55 -16.99 -3.97
N LEU A 379 3.85 -15.84 -3.37
CA LEU A 379 3.81 -14.54 -4.05
C LEU A 379 4.93 -14.43 -5.11
N TRP A 380 6.08 -15.03 -4.85
CA TRP A 380 7.18 -15.12 -5.82
C TRP A 380 6.79 -15.96 -7.04
N GLN A 381 6.07 -17.07 -6.86
CA GLN A 381 5.55 -17.85 -7.98
C GLN A 381 4.56 -17.05 -8.83
N LEU A 382 3.65 -16.32 -8.19
CA LEU A 382 2.74 -15.41 -8.90
C LEU A 382 3.50 -14.32 -9.67
N TYR A 383 4.51 -13.73 -9.03
CA TYR A 383 5.37 -12.72 -9.63
C TYR A 383 6.14 -13.26 -10.84
N ARG A 384 6.73 -14.45 -10.74
CA ARG A 384 7.47 -15.12 -11.83
C ARG A 384 6.56 -15.47 -13.01
N ARG A 385 5.28 -15.76 -12.75
CA ARG A 385 4.26 -16.01 -13.78
C ARG A 385 3.61 -14.73 -14.33
N GLU A 386 4.07 -13.55 -13.92
CA GLU A 386 3.50 -12.24 -14.27
C GLU A 386 2.00 -12.09 -13.94
N LEU A 387 1.50 -12.87 -12.97
CA LEU A 387 0.13 -12.81 -12.51
C LEU A 387 0.00 -11.69 -11.48
N PHE A 388 -0.57 -10.55 -11.91
CA PHE A 388 -0.81 -9.39 -11.06
C PHE A 388 -2.30 -9.21 -10.81
N VAL A 389 -2.77 -9.60 -9.63
CA VAL A 389 -4.16 -9.39 -9.24
C VAL A 389 -4.36 -7.90 -8.93
N ARG A 390 -5.28 -7.28 -9.66
CA ARG A 390 -5.66 -5.88 -9.49
C ARG A 390 -7.14 -5.80 -9.20
N VAL A 391 -7.49 -4.83 -8.36
CA VAL A 391 -8.85 -4.48 -7.98
C VAL A 391 -9.26 -3.20 -8.70
#